data_AF-A0A1U7S2A0-F1
#
_entry.id   AF-A0A1U7S2A0-F1
#
_cell.length_a   1.000
_cell.length_b   1.000
_cell.length_c   1.000
_cell.angle_alpha   90.00
_cell.angle_beta   90.00
_cell.angle_gamma   90.00
#
_symmetry.space_group_name_H-M   'P 1'
#
loop_
_entity.id
_entity.type
_entity.pdbx_description
1 polymer ?
#
loop_
_entity_poly.entity_id
_entity_poly.type
_entity_poly.pdbx_seq_one_letter_code
_entity_poly.pdbx_strand_id
1 'polypeptide(L)'
;MDKMYPGLIDVIKPFLGPSWVVFGTNYRKAIFIFISNAGEEQINRMALELWRARKDPEEINLPELESAISKAVFENPENGFWKSEIIQEQLIDVFVPFFPLRRHHVKQCVVNELAQLGLEELPAVVQEVSDSISYFPEEEQVFSSTGCKTVASRINFFL
;
A
#
# COMPACT_ATOMS: atom_id res chain seq x y z
N MET A 1 -5.64 3.06 8.68
CA MET A 1 -5.04 3.82 9.80
C MET A 1 -5.09 5.33 9.59
N ASP A 2 -5.23 5.80 8.35
CA ASP A 2 -5.11 7.23 7.99
C ASP A 2 -6.29 8.12 8.44
N LYS A 3 -7.40 7.54 8.90
CA LYS A 3 -8.59 8.26 9.40
C LYS A 3 -8.95 7.90 10.84
N MET A 4 -8.07 7.16 11.52
CA MET A 4 -8.30 6.74 12.90
C MET A 4 -7.95 7.91 13.83
N TYR A 5 -8.79 8.16 14.84
CA TYR A 5 -8.50 9.20 15.83
C TYR A 5 -7.18 8.89 16.57
N PRO A 6 -6.27 9.87 16.71
CA PRO A 6 -5.00 9.63 17.39
C PRO A 6 -5.19 9.11 18.83
N GLY A 7 -4.41 8.09 19.20
CA GLY A 7 -4.47 7.44 20.51
C GLY A 7 -5.55 6.35 20.65
N LEU A 8 -6.51 6.24 19.72
CA LEU A 8 -7.47 5.12 19.74
C LEU A 8 -6.77 3.77 19.55
N ILE A 9 -5.69 3.75 18.76
CA ILE A 9 -4.91 2.54 18.51
C ILE A 9 -4.21 2.02 19.79
N ASP A 10 -3.90 2.88 20.75
CA ASP A 10 -3.22 2.45 21.99
C ASP A 10 -4.13 1.60 22.89
N VAL A 11 -5.45 1.61 22.65
CA VAL A 11 -6.41 0.71 23.34
C VAL A 11 -6.09 -0.76 23.07
N ILE A 12 -5.55 -1.09 21.89
CA ILE A 12 -5.21 -2.47 21.54
C ILE A 12 -3.77 -2.86 21.94
N LYS A 13 -2.96 -1.92 22.43
CA LYS A 13 -1.59 -2.17 22.87
C LYS A 13 -1.45 -3.38 23.81
N PRO A 14 -2.32 -3.61 24.82
CA PRO A 14 -2.19 -4.77 25.71
C PRO A 14 -2.20 -6.12 24.97
N PHE A 15 -2.83 -6.20 23.80
CA PHE A 15 -2.90 -7.41 22.99
C PHE A 15 -1.70 -7.60 22.05
N LEU A 16 -0.93 -6.53 21.79
CA LEU A 16 0.26 -6.51 20.93
C LEU A 16 1.56 -6.65 21.73
N GLY A 17 1.56 -6.18 22.97
CA GLY A 17 2.74 -6.14 23.84
C GLY A 17 3.17 -7.50 24.41
N PRO A 18 4.18 -7.50 25.30
CA PRO A 18 4.72 -8.73 25.89
C PRO A 18 3.73 -9.44 26.84
N SER A 19 2.60 -8.82 27.17
CA SER A 19 1.55 -9.41 28.00
C SER A 19 0.60 -10.23 27.13
N TRP A 20 0.92 -11.49 26.93
CA TRP A 20 0.16 -12.40 26.06
C TRP A 20 -1.17 -12.86 26.65
N VAL A 21 -1.43 -12.66 27.94
CA VAL A 21 -2.69 -13.01 28.59
C VAL A 21 -3.38 -11.74 29.03
N VAL A 22 -4.49 -11.41 28.37
CA VAL A 22 -5.32 -10.25 28.69
C VAL A 22 -6.73 -10.75 28.96
N PHE A 23 -7.30 -10.38 30.11
CA PHE A 23 -8.61 -10.88 30.57
C PHE A 23 -8.78 -12.42 30.51
N GLY A 24 -7.71 -13.16 30.82
CA GLY A 24 -7.72 -14.64 30.82
C GLY A 24 -7.62 -15.29 29.43
N THR A 25 -7.48 -14.51 28.35
CA THR A 25 -7.33 -15.00 26.99
C THR A 25 -5.90 -14.85 26.50
N ASN A 26 -5.36 -15.87 25.82
CA ASN A 26 -4.01 -15.84 25.25
C ASN A 26 -4.01 -15.34 23.79
N TYR A 27 -3.31 -14.24 23.52
CA TYR A 27 -3.27 -13.57 22.22
C TYR A 27 -2.04 -13.91 21.36
N ARG A 28 -1.14 -14.81 21.79
CA ARG A 28 0.08 -15.17 21.02
C ARG A 28 -0.18 -15.74 19.62
N LYS A 29 -1.39 -16.24 19.36
CA LYS A 29 -1.80 -16.81 18.07
C LYS A 29 -2.63 -15.84 17.24
N ALA A 30 -2.94 -14.66 17.76
CA ALA A 30 -3.65 -13.63 17.01
C ALA A 30 -2.68 -12.96 16.03
N ILE A 31 -3.21 -12.54 14.88
CA ILE A 31 -2.47 -11.77 13.87
C ILE A 31 -3.17 -10.43 13.73
N PHE A 32 -2.40 -9.35 13.85
CA PHE A 32 -2.88 -7.99 13.67
C PHE A 32 -2.30 -7.42 12.39
N ILE A 33 -3.16 -6.98 11.47
CA ILE A 33 -2.76 -6.39 10.19
C ILE A 33 -3.26 -4.95 10.14
N PHE A 34 -2.33 -4.00 10.06
CA PHE A 34 -2.64 -2.58 9.93
C PHE A 34 -2.41 -2.14 8.49
N ILE A 35 -3.41 -1.47 7.92
CA ILE A 35 -3.36 -0.94 6.55
C ILE A 35 -3.38 0.59 6.62
N SER A 36 -2.39 1.24 6.00
CA SER A 36 -2.24 2.70 5.94
C SER A 36 -1.68 3.11 4.59
N ASN A 37 -2.02 4.31 4.13
CA ASN A 37 -1.33 4.98 3.03
C ASN A 37 -0.18 5.89 3.52
N ALA A 38 0.05 5.99 4.83
CA ALA A 38 1.19 6.75 5.35
C ALA A 38 2.52 6.17 4.86
N GLY A 39 3.44 7.07 4.50
CA GLY A 39 4.69 6.70 3.83
C GLY A 39 4.60 6.61 2.31
N GLU A 40 3.43 6.85 1.71
CA GLU A 40 3.22 6.78 0.26
C GLU A 40 4.20 7.68 -0.53
N GLU A 41 4.44 8.91 -0.06
CA GLU A 41 5.35 9.84 -0.73
C GLU A 41 6.79 9.27 -0.78
N GLN A 42 7.26 8.71 0.33
CA GLN A 42 8.59 8.12 0.46
C GLN A 42 8.73 6.88 -0.43
N ILE A 43 7.71 6.02 -0.44
CA ILE A 43 7.65 4.83 -1.28
C ILE A 43 7.67 5.23 -2.76
N ASN A 44 6.81 6.17 -3.17
CA ASN A 44 6.70 6.63 -4.55
C ASN A 44 7.99 7.29 -5.04
N ARG A 45 8.63 8.13 -4.21
CA ARG A 45 9.92 8.75 -4.54
C ARG A 45 10.98 7.69 -4.79
N MET A 46 11.12 6.73 -3.90
CA MET A 46 12.12 5.67 -4.04
C MET A 46 11.84 4.76 -5.24
N ALA A 47 10.56 4.44 -5.49
CA ALA A 47 10.15 3.68 -6.68
C ALA A 47 10.59 4.39 -7.98
N LEU A 48 10.44 5.71 -8.03
CA LEU A 48 10.82 6.53 -9.16
C LEU A 48 12.34 6.60 -9.33
N GLU A 49 13.09 6.75 -8.25
CA GLU A 49 14.57 6.74 -8.27
C GLU A 49 15.11 5.41 -8.83
N LEU A 50 14.58 4.28 -8.39
CA LEU A 50 14.95 2.95 -8.89
C LEU A 50 14.62 2.79 -10.37
N TRP A 51 13.43 3.23 -10.77
CA TRP A 51 13.01 3.17 -12.16
C TRP A 51 13.92 4.01 -13.07
N ARG A 52 14.25 5.25 -12.65
CA ARG A 52 15.20 6.13 -13.38
C ARG A 52 16.60 5.53 -13.43
N ALA A 53 17.03 4.84 -12.37
CA ALA A 53 18.30 4.13 -12.31
C ALA A 53 18.30 2.78 -13.07
N ARG A 54 17.14 2.34 -13.62
CA ARG A 54 16.94 1.04 -14.25
C ARG A 54 17.32 -0.14 -13.35
N LYS A 55 17.06 -0.01 -12.06
CA LYS A 55 17.28 -1.05 -11.06
C LYS A 55 16.01 -1.84 -10.81
N ASP A 56 16.20 -3.09 -10.42
CA ASP A 56 15.07 -3.93 -10.05
C ASP A 56 14.55 -3.56 -8.65
N PRO A 57 13.22 -3.69 -8.39
CA PRO A 57 12.65 -3.45 -7.06
C PRO A 57 13.23 -4.37 -5.97
N GLU A 58 13.86 -5.47 -6.35
CA GLU A 58 14.53 -6.40 -5.45
C GLU A 58 15.87 -5.85 -4.93
N GLU A 59 16.42 -4.81 -5.56
CA GLU A 59 17.64 -4.11 -5.12
C GLU A 59 17.37 -3.06 -4.02
N ILE A 60 16.14 -3.03 -3.48
CA ILE A 60 15.72 -2.06 -2.48
C ILE A 60 16.37 -2.35 -1.13
N ASN A 61 16.98 -1.31 -0.56
CA ASN A 61 17.42 -1.31 0.83
C ASN A 61 16.20 -1.22 1.77
N LEU A 62 15.60 -2.37 2.08
CA LEU A 62 14.40 -2.46 2.92
C LEU A 62 14.55 -1.74 4.27
N PRO A 63 15.64 -1.90 5.04
CA PRO A 63 15.81 -1.17 6.32
C PRO A 63 15.73 0.36 6.19
N GLU A 64 16.30 0.93 5.13
CA GLU A 64 16.28 2.37 4.89
C GLU A 64 14.86 2.86 4.55
N LEU A 65 14.14 2.09 3.73
CA LEU A 65 12.74 2.36 3.41
C LEU A 65 11.85 2.26 4.66
N GLU A 66 12.03 1.21 5.47
CA GLU A 66 11.26 1.02 6.71
C GLU A 66 11.47 2.18 7.68
N SER A 67 12.72 2.64 7.84
CA SER A 67 13.03 3.82 8.65
C SER A 67 12.34 5.08 8.11
N ALA A 68 12.35 5.29 6.79
CA ALA A 68 11.70 6.44 6.17
C ALA A 68 10.17 6.40 6.33
N ILE A 69 9.55 5.24 6.17
CA ILE A 69 8.10 5.03 6.37
C ILE A 69 7.74 5.24 7.84
N SER A 70 8.47 4.62 8.76
CA SER A 70 8.21 4.73 10.21
C SER A 70 8.24 6.20 10.66
N LYS A 71 9.22 6.97 10.18
CA LYS A 71 9.29 8.41 10.43
C LYS A 71 8.07 9.15 9.87
N ALA A 72 7.67 8.87 8.63
CA ALA A 72 6.52 9.51 7.99
C ALA A 72 5.19 9.20 8.72
N VAL A 73 5.03 7.97 9.21
CA VAL A 73 3.87 7.55 10.00
C VAL A 73 3.84 8.27 11.35
N PHE A 74 4.99 8.38 12.02
CA PHE A 74 5.10 8.98 13.35
C PHE A 74 4.94 10.51 13.35
N GLU A 75 5.36 11.19 12.28
CA GLU A 75 5.35 12.66 12.18
C GLU A 75 4.02 13.25 11.71
N ASN A 76 3.09 12.45 11.17
CA ASN A 76 1.81 12.93 10.65
C ASN A 76 0.72 12.97 11.74
N PRO A 77 0.24 14.16 12.18
CA PRO A 77 -0.80 14.29 13.22
C PRO A 77 -2.16 13.67 12.89
N GLU A 78 -2.45 13.48 11.60
CA GLU A 78 -3.72 12.90 11.15
C GLU A 78 -3.70 11.37 11.11
N ASN A 79 -2.52 10.75 11.26
CA ASN A 79 -2.41 9.29 11.27
C ASN A 79 -2.78 8.72 12.65
N GLY A 80 -3.47 7.57 12.67
CA GLY A 80 -3.82 6.89 13.92
C GLY A 80 -2.62 6.48 14.77
N PHE A 81 -1.44 6.31 14.17
CA PHE A 81 -0.18 6.01 14.87
C PHE A 81 0.57 7.26 15.36
N TRP A 82 0.03 8.46 15.14
CA TRP A 82 0.68 9.68 15.59
C TRP A 82 0.93 9.64 17.10
N LYS A 83 2.22 9.66 17.48
CA LYS A 83 2.66 9.54 18.88
C LYS A 83 2.14 8.31 19.62
N SER A 84 1.69 7.29 18.91
CA SER A 84 1.22 6.04 19.51
C SER A 84 2.35 5.30 20.21
N GLU A 85 2.03 4.71 21.35
CA GLU A 85 2.97 3.87 22.12
C GLU A 85 3.35 2.60 21.36
N ILE A 86 2.50 2.13 20.43
CA ILE A 86 2.77 0.96 19.58
C ILE A 86 4.02 1.17 18.71
N ILE A 87 4.18 2.36 18.13
CA ILE A 87 5.38 2.70 17.35
C ILE A 87 6.58 2.94 18.28
N GLN A 88 6.37 3.65 19.40
CA GLN A 88 7.45 3.97 20.35
C GLN A 88 8.06 2.73 20.98
N GLU A 89 7.25 1.73 21.31
CA GLU A 89 7.67 0.45 21.89
C GLU A 89 8.02 -0.62 20.85
N GLN A 90 8.04 -0.26 19.56
CA GLN A 90 8.38 -1.16 18.45
C GLN A 90 7.53 -2.45 18.44
N LEU A 91 6.22 -2.31 18.68
CA LEU A 91 5.28 -3.44 18.70
C LEU A 91 4.82 -3.88 17.29
N ILE A 92 5.44 -3.35 16.24
CA ILE A 92 5.23 -3.78 14.86
C ILE A 92 6.38 -4.71 14.47
N ASP A 93 6.06 -5.96 14.15
CA ASP A 93 7.06 -6.95 13.78
C ASP A 93 7.68 -6.68 12.40
N VAL A 94 6.86 -6.31 11.41
CA VAL A 94 7.26 -6.15 10.02
C VAL A 94 6.48 -5.02 9.35
N PHE A 95 7.19 -4.16 8.61
CA PHE A 95 6.58 -3.22 7.69
C PHE A 95 6.57 -3.81 6.28
N VAL A 96 5.39 -3.85 5.65
CA VAL A 96 5.23 -4.39 4.28
C VAL A 96 4.86 -3.25 3.34
N PRO A 97 5.82 -2.64 2.62
CA PRO A 97 5.56 -1.54 1.70
C PRO A 97 4.92 -2.04 0.40
N PHE A 98 3.93 -1.31 -0.11
CA PHE A 98 3.29 -1.58 -1.39
C PHE A 98 3.73 -0.54 -2.42
N PHE A 99 4.44 -0.98 -3.45
CA PHE A 99 4.94 -0.10 -4.51
C PHE A 99 3.83 0.31 -5.48
N PRO A 100 3.94 1.51 -6.09
CA PRO A 100 2.98 1.95 -7.08
C PRO A 100 3.02 1.06 -8.33
N LEU A 101 1.85 0.86 -8.92
CA LEU A 101 1.69 -0.08 -10.04
C LEU A 101 2.11 0.54 -11.37
N ARG A 102 2.92 -0.17 -12.15
CA ARG A 102 3.26 0.20 -13.53
C ARG A 102 2.13 -0.20 -14.49
N ARG A 103 2.16 0.35 -15.71
CA ARG A 103 1.15 0.09 -16.76
C ARG A 103 0.93 -1.39 -17.07
N HIS A 104 1.96 -2.24 -17.02
CA HIS A 104 1.75 -3.68 -17.23
C HIS A 104 1.04 -4.37 -16.07
N HIS A 105 1.23 -3.94 -14.82
CA HIS A 105 0.44 -4.43 -13.68
C HIS A 105 -1.03 -4.03 -13.85
N VAL A 106 -1.30 -2.80 -14.32
CA VAL A 106 -2.66 -2.35 -14.66
C VAL A 106 -3.28 -3.26 -15.72
N LYS A 107 -2.56 -3.56 -16.81
CA LYS A 107 -3.05 -4.50 -17.84
C LYS A 107 -3.44 -5.85 -17.26
N GLN A 108 -2.63 -6.41 -16.36
CA GLN A 108 -2.95 -7.67 -15.65
C GLN A 108 -4.23 -7.54 -14.81
N CYS A 109 -4.45 -6.40 -14.16
CA CYS A 109 -5.71 -6.15 -13.45
C CYS A 109 -6.91 -6.12 -14.41
N VAL A 110 -6.78 -5.51 -15.59
CA VAL A 110 -7.88 -5.49 -16.58
C VAL A 110 -8.19 -6.90 -17.06
N VAL A 111 -7.17 -7.70 -17.40
CA VAL A 111 -7.35 -9.10 -17.82
C VAL A 111 -8.05 -9.91 -16.73
N ASN A 112 -7.64 -9.75 -15.48
CA ASN A 112 -8.24 -10.48 -14.36
C ASN A 112 -9.70 -10.05 -14.11
N GLU A 113 -10.01 -8.77 -14.27
CA GLU A 113 -11.38 -8.26 -14.14
C GLU A 113 -12.29 -8.76 -15.27
N LEU A 114 -11.81 -8.80 -16.52
CA LEU A 114 -12.54 -9.40 -17.65
C LEU A 114 -12.83 -10.89 -17.38
N ALA A 115 -11.84 -11.62 -16.87
CA ALA A 115 -12.01 -13.03 -16.52
C ALA A 115 -13.05 -13.23 -15.41
N GLN A 116 -13.10 -12.35 -14.40
CA GLN A 116 -14.13 -12.39 -13.35
C GLN A 116 -15.54 -12.13 -13.90
N LEU A 117 -15.66 -11.35 -14.97
CA LEU A 117 -16.91 -11.13 -15.69
C LEU A 117 -17.27 -12.27 -16.65
N GLY A 118 -16.42 -13.30 -16.77
CA GLY A 118 -16.61 -14.41 -17.71
C GLY A 118 -16.37 -14.02 -19.17
N LEU A 119 -15.66 -12.91 -19.41
CA LEU A 119 -15.29 -12.43 -20.73
C LEU A 119 -13.90 -12.92 -21.10
N GLU A 120 -13.67 -13.16 -22.39
CA GLU A 120 -12.34 -13.44 -22.91
C GLU A 120 -11.47 -12.18 -22.89
N GLU A 121 -10.15 -12.38 -22.91
CA GLU A 121 -9.21 -11.27 -23.04
C GLU A 121 -9.42 -10.57 -24.40
N LEU A 122 -9.89 -9.33 -24.35
CA LEU A 122 -10.03 -8.46 -25.51
C LEU A 122 -8.87 -7.47 -25.53
N PRO A 123 -7.84 -7.66 -26.38
CA PRO A 123 -6.62 -6.83 -26.34
C PRO A 123 -6.89 -5.33 -26.52
N ALA A 124 -7.91 -4.99 -27.33
CA ALA A 124 -8.34 -3.61 -27.51
C ALA A 124 -8.88 -3.00 -26.21
N VAL A 125 -9.75 -3.72 -25.50
CA VAL A 125 -10.32 -3.27 -24.20
C VAL A 125 -9.22 -3.15 -23.15
N VAL A 126 -8.31 -4.13 -23.09
CA VAL A 126 -7.16 -4.10 -22.16
C VAL A 126 -6.32 -2.84 -22.39
N GLN A 127 -6.06 -2.49 -23.65
CA GLN A 127 -5.30 -1.30 -24.01
C GLN A 127 -6.07 -0.01 -23.67
N GLU A 128 -7.31 0.14 -24.13
CA GLU A 128 -8.12 1.36 -23.91
C GLU A 128 -8.36 1.63 -22.42
N VAL A 129 -8.70 0.61 -21.64
CA VAL A 129 -8.89 0.74 -20.19
C VAL A 129 -7.59 1.15 -19.51
N SER A 130 -6.47 0.51 -19.86
CA SER A 130 -5.16 0.85 -19.28
C SER A 130 -4.73 2.27 -19.62
N ASP A 131 -5.09 2.77 -20.79
CA ASP A 131 -4.70 4.09 -21.31
C ASP A 131 -5.57 5.20 -20.76
N SER A 132 -6.80 4.86 -20.36
CA SER A 132 -7.71 5.80 -19.71
C SER A 132 -7.27 6.15 -18.27
N ILE A 133 -6.37 5.37 -17.65
CA ILE A 133 -5.87 5.61 -16.29
C ILE A 133 -4.82 6.73 -16.30
N SER A 134 -4.86 7.58 -15.27
CA SER A 134 -3.85 8.62 -15.07
C SER A 134 -2.56 8.02 -14.48
N TYR A 135 -1.41 8.42 -15.03
CA TYR A 135 -0.10 8.02 -14.53
C TYR A 135 0.71 9.21 -14.03
N PHE A 136 1.69 8.92 -13.17
CA PHE A 136 2.64 9.88 -12.62
C PHE A 136 4.08 9.33 -12.70
N PRO A 137 5.10 10.21 -12.62
CA PRO A 137 5.02 11.67 -12.77
C PRO A 137 4.50 12.10 -14.16
N GLU A 138 4.13 13.38 -14.33
CA GLU A 138 3.45 13.88 -15.53
C GLU A 138 4.26 13.66 -16.81
N GLU A 139 5.58 13.86 -16.76
CA GLU A 139 6.48 13.73 -17.92
C GLU A 139 6.72 12.27 -18.30
N GLU A 140 7.02 11.39 -17.35
CA GLU A 140 7.38 10.00 -17.63
C GLU A 140 6.19 9.01 -17.65
N GLN A 141 5.03 9.37 -17.07
CA GLN A 141 3.79 8.56 -17.04
C GLN A 141 4.03 7.08 -16.66
N VAL A 142 4.79 6.83 -15.58
CA VAL A 142 5.30 5.49 -15.25
C VAL A 142 4.34 4.68 -14.39
N PHE A 143 3.79 5.31 -13.36
CA PHE A 143 3.06 4.68 -12.27
C PHE A 143 1.60 5.13 -12.24
N SER A 144 0.66 4.20 -12.02
CA SER A 144 -0.77 4.51 -11.95
C SER A 144 -1.10 5.28 -10.68
N SER A 145 -1.73 6.45 -10.82
CA SER A 145 -2.16 7.28 -9.68
C SER A 145 -3.27 6.63 -8.84
N THR A 146 -3.97 5.62 -9.38
CA THR A 146 -5.05 4.92 -8.66
C THR A 146 -4.81 3.43 -8.47
N GLY A 147 -3.62 2.94 -8.86
CA GLY A 147 -3.34 1.51 -8.99
C GLY A 147 -4.39 0.85 -9.89
N CYS A 148 -5.05 -0.19 -9.38
CA CYS A 148 -6.13 -0.90 -10.07
C CYS A 148 -7.54 -0.55 -9.55
N LYS A 149 -7.67 0.44 -8.66
CA LYS A 149 -8.95 0.75 -7.98
C LYS A 149 -10.08 1.12 -8.94
N THR A 150 -9.76 1.78 -10.06
CA THR A 150 -10.75 2.29 -11.02
C THR A 150 -10.93 1.40 -12.26
N VAL A 151 -10.25 0.26 -12.33
CA VAL A 151 -10.28 -0.65 -13.50
C VAL A 151 -11.69 -1.16 -13.76
N ALA A 152 -12.36 -1.72 -12.74
CA ALA A 152 -13.71 -2.28 -12.87
C ALA A 152 -14.73 -1.26 -13.40
N SER A 153 -14.72 -0.03 -12.87
CA SER A 153 -15.61 1.02 -13.34
C SER A 153 -15.30 1.47 -14.78
N ARG A 154 -14.05 1.37 -15.21
CA ARG A 154 -13.60 1.80 -16.54
C ARG A 154 -13.96 0.80 -17.62
N ILE A 155 -13.85 -0.49 -17.34
CA ILE A 155 -14.20 -1.57 -18.28
C ILE A 155 -15.62 -1.38 -18.85
N ASN A 156 -16.59 -0.97 -18.03
CA ASN A 156 -17.97 -0.73 -18.46
C ASN A 156 -18.14 0.35 -19.53
N PHE A 157 -17.16 1.22 -19.76
CA PHE A 157 -17.21 2.23 -20.82
C PHE A 157 -16.64 1.72 -22.17
N PHE A 158 -15.92 0.60 -22.16
CA PHE A 158 -15.20 0.06 -23.31
C PHE A 158 -15.68 -1.34 -23.73
N LEU A 159 -16.67 -1.90 -23.04
CA LEU A 159 -17.38 -3.13 -23.41
C LEU A 159 -18.58 -2.85 -24.32
#